data_AF-A0A1D2M6K1-F1
#
_entry.id   AF-A0A1D2M6K1-F1
#
_cell.length_a   1.000
_cell.length_b   1.000
_cell.length_c   1.000
_cell.angle_alpha   90.00
_cell.angle_beta   90.00
_cell.angle_gamma   90.00
#
_symmetry.space_group_name_H-M   'P 1'
#
loop_
_entity.id
_entity.type
_entity.pdbx_description
1 polymer ?
#
loop_
_entity_poly.entity_id
_entity_poly.type
_entity_poly.pdbx_seq_one_letter_code
_entity_poly.pdbx_strand_id
1 'polypeptide(L)'
;MQMATIETVSQAEFLKSRQSLNAFSGYFEIAGRDAQVARQFSWGSTGEALADIPGLPFRLNGGELDYRTCISYLAGESPFLNIKECPLAGYALCQI
;
A
#
# COMPACT_ATOMS: atom_id res chain seq x y z
N MET A 1 15.19 9.62 -1.21
CA MET A 1 13.88 9.43 -0.56
C MET A 1 12.89 9.02 -1.63
N GLN A 2 12.33 7.83 -1.50
CA GLN A 2 11.34 7.26 -2.42
C GLN A 2 10.13 6.77 -1.60
N MET A 3 8.96 6.66 -2.22
CA MET A 3 7.83 5.98 -1.57
C MET A 3 8.23 4.55 -1.20
N ALA A 4 7.80 4.09 -0.04
CA ALA A 4 8.14 2.77 0.48
C ALA A 4 7.43 1.66 -0.30
N THR A 5 8.09 0.52 -0.43
CA THR A 5 7.46 -0.75 -0.83
C THR A 5 7.19 -1.59 0.42
N ILE A 6 6.20 -2.47 0.36
CA ILE A 6 5.96 -3.49 1.39
C ILE A 6 5.87 -4.80 0.64
N GLU A 7 6.94 -5.58 0.66
CA GLU A 7 7.12 -6.82 -0.11
C GLU A 7 6.99 -8.06 0.78
N THR A 8 7.10 -7.90 2.10
CA THR A 8 7.04 -9.01 3.05
C THR A 8 6.11 -8.74 4.21
N VAL A 9 5.60 -9.83 4.81
CA VAL A 9 4.80 -9.75 6.03
C VAL A 9 5.61 -9.19 7.20
N SER A 10 6.92 -9.45 7.26
CA SER A 10 7.77 -8.92 8.34
C SER A 10 7.95 -7.40 8.25
N GLN A 11 7.97 -6.82 7.05
CA GLN A 11 7.92 -5.36 6.88
C GLN A 11 6.58 -4.80 7.38
N ALA A 12 5.46 -5.46 7.06
CA ALA A 12 4.15 -5.06 7.54
C ALA A 12 4.02 -5.16 9.07
N GLU A 13 4.57 -6.23 9.68
CA GLU A 13 4.60 -6.40 11.14
C GLU A 13 5.52 -5.39 11.82
N PHE A 14 6.67 -5.05 11.21
CA PHE A 14 7.51 -3.97 11.70
C PHE A 14 6.76 -2.63 11.70
N LEU A 15 6.07 -2.29 10.61
CA LEU A 15 5.25 -1.07 10.53
C LEU A 15 4.11 -1.09 11.55
N LYS A 16 3.45 -2.24 11.74
CA LYS A 16 2.43 -2.44 12.78
C LYS A 16 3.00 -2.25 14.19
N SER A 17 4.23 -2.70 14.46
CA SER A 17 4.86 -2.49 15.77
C SER A 17 5.10 -1.00 16.09
N ARG A 18 5.12 -0.14 15.07
CA ARG A 18 5.22 1.31 15.21
C ARG A 18 3.85 1.98 15.39
N GLN A 19 2.75 1.22 15.35
CA GLN A 19 1.37 1.70 15.50
C GLN A 19 1.15 2.28 16.90
N SER A 20 1.41 3.57 17.06
CA SER A 20 0.85 4.36 18.15
C SER A 20 -0.48 4.94 17.68
N LEU A 21 -1.55 4.74 18.48
CA LEU A 21 -2.87 5.38 18.25
C LEU A 21 -2.76 6.91 18.09
N ASN A 22 -1.66 7.50 18.59
CA ASN A 22 -1.42 8.95 18.54
C ASN A 22 -0.41 9.39 17.46
N ALA A 23 0.25 8.48 16.72
CA ALA A 23 1.32 8.87 15.78
C ALA A 23 1.41 8.05 14.47
N PHE A 24 0.98 6.78 14.44
CA PHE A 24 1.11 5.93 13.25
C PHE A 24 -0.08 4.98 13.12
N SER A 25 -1.26 5.55 12.90
CA SER A 25 -2.48 4.79 12.62
C SER A 25 -3.25 5.43 11.47
N GLY A 26 -3.82 4.60 10.60
CA GLY A 26 -4.58 5.05 9.43
C GLY A 26 -3.95 4.62 8.11
N TYR A 27 -4.37 5.28 7.03
CA TYR A 27 -3.92 4.97 5.67
C TYR A 27 -2.67 5.75 5.31
N PHE A 28 -1.67 5.04 4.78
CA PHE A 28 -0.43 5.60 4.30
C PHE A 28 -0.23 5.25 2.83
N GLU A 29 -0.02 6.25 1.97
CA GLU A 29 0.34 6.01 0.57
C GLU A 29 1.71 5.32 0.50
N ILE A 30 1.80 4.29 -0.34
CA ILE A 30 3.03 3.52 -0.61
C ILE A 30 3.27 3.50 -2.13
N ALA A 31 4.40 2.96 -2.57
CA ALA A 31 4.82 3.00 -3.97
C ALA A 31 3.93 2.21 -4.94
N GLY A 32 2.88 1.50 -4.49
CA GLY A 32 2.06 0.66 -5.36
C GLY A 32 1.13 1.49 -6.26
N ARG A 33 1.19 1.26 -7.58
CA ARG A 33 0.32 1.88 -8.59
C ARG A 33 -0.10 0.85 -9.63
N ASP A 34 -1.12 1.14 -10.43
CA ASP A 34 -1.43 0.30 -11.58
C ASP A 34 -0.22 0.25 -12.54
N ALA A 35 0.02 -0.91 -13.14
CA ALA A 35 1.12 -1.12 -14.07
C ALA A 35 0.76 -0.70 -15.52
N GLN A 36 -0.22 0.19 -15.72
CA GLN A 36 -0.86 0.47 -17.01
C GLN A 36 -1.51 -0.75 -17.70
N VAL A 37 -1.68 -1.86 -16.97
CA VAL A 37 -2.39 -3.07 -17.41
C VAL A 37 -3.47 -3.37 -16.38
N ALA A 38 -4.71 -3.61 -16.84
CA ALA A 38 -5.83 -3.84 -15.96
C ALA A 38 -5.54 -4.99 -14.98
N ARG A 39 -5.67 -4.71 -13.68
CA ARG A 39 -5.49 -5.67 -12.57
C ARG A 39 -4.06 -6.20 -12.35
N GLN A 40 -3.05 -5.63 -12.99
CA GLN A 40 -1.65 -5.82 -12.60
C GLN A 40 -1.15 -4.55 -11.92
N PHE A 41 -0.70 -4.69 -10.67
CA PHE A 41 -0.08 -3.60 -9.94
C PHE A 41 1.43 -3.74 -10.00
N SER A 42 2.14 -2.63 -10.05
CA SER A 42 3.59 -2.59 -9.90
C SER A 42 4.01 -1.56 -8.86
N TRP A 43 5.18 -1.78 -8.26
CA TRP A 43 5.81 -0.77 -7.43
C TRP A 43 6.34 0.34 -8.34
N GLY A 44 5.81 1.56 -8.22
CA GLY A 44 6.25 2.70 -9.03
C GLY A 44 7.72 3.08 -8.84
N SER A 45 8.36 2.63 -7.75
CA SER A 45 9.79 2.82 -7.51
C SER A 45 10.68 1.86 -8.31
N THR A 46 10.25 0.62 -8.51
CA THR A 46 11.07 -0.44 -9.12
C THR A 46 10.53 -0.94 -10.47
N GLY A 47 9.26 -0.70 -10.76
CA GLY A 47 8.53 -1.26 -11.90
C GLY A 47 8.15 -2.74 -11.74
N GLU A 48 8.49 -3.37 -10.62
CA GLU A 48 8.23 -4.79 -10.38
C GLU A 48 6.76 -5.05 -10.08
N ALA A 49 6.24 -6.18 -10.57
CA ALA A 49 4.88 -6.60 -10.27
C ALA A 49 4.69 -6.85 -8.77
N LEU A 50 3.58 -6.38 -8.21
CA LEU A 50 3.20 -6.75 -6.85
C LEU A 50 2.85 -8.23 -6.79
N ALA A 51 3.56 -8.96 -5.94
CA ALA A 51 3.23 -10.33 -5.57
C ALA A 51 2.22 -10.35 -4.42
N ASP A 52 1.44 -11.43 -4.31
CA ASP A 52 0.65 -11.69 -3.11
C ASP A 52 1.57 -11.83 -1.88
N ILE A 53 1.21 -11.15 -0.79
CA ILE A 53 1.97 -11.17 0.46
C ILE A 53 1.16 -11.96 1.50
N PRO A 54 1.57 -13.18 1.87
CA PRO A 54 0.85 -13.97 2.86
C PRO A 54 0.70 -13.20 4.18
N GLY A 55 -0.54 -13.06 4.66
CA GLY A 55 -0.85 -12.32 5.90
C GLY A 55 -1.07 -10.81 5.71
N LEU A 56 -0.91 -10.27 4.50
CA LEU A 56 -1.20 -8.88 4.17
C LEU A 56 -2.13 -8.81 2.94
N PRO A 57 -3.45 -8.97 3.12
CA PRO A 57 -4.37 -9.06 2.00
C PRO A 57 -4.52 -7.73 1.27
N PHE A 58 -4.77 -7.79 -0.05
CA PHE A 58 -5.27 -6.67 -0.81
C PHE A 58 -6.78 -6.50 -0.60
N ARG A 59 -7.24 -5.26 -0.42
CA ARG A 59 -8.66 -4.91 -0.36
C ARG A 59 -8.95 -3.79 -1.34
N LEU A 60 -10.00 -3.98 -2.13
CA LEU A 60 -10.53 -2.98 -3.03
C LEU A 60 -11.61 -2.20 -2.29
N ASN A 61 -11.38 -0.91 -2.05
CA ASN A 61 -12.40 -0.01 -1.50
C ASN A 61 -12.75 1.01 -2.58
N GLY A 62 -13.95 0.90 -3.18
CA GLY A 62 -14.40 1.86 -4.19
C GLY A 62 -15.20 1.31 -5.38
N GLY A 63 -15.58 0.03 -5.43
CA GLY A 63 -16.29 -0.54 -6.57
C GLY A 63 -15.36 -0.96 -7.71
N GLU A 64 -15.84 -0.99 -8.96
CA GLU A 64 -15.00 -1.31 -10.12
C GLU A 64 -14.03 -0.15 -10.40
N LEU A 65 -12.73 -0.42 -10.30
CA LEU A 65 -11.65 0.52 -10.61
C LEU A 65 -10.96 0.05 -11.90
N ASP A 66 -11.14 0.79 -12.98
CA ASP A 66 -10.64 0.40 -14.30
C ASP A 66 -9.18 0.85 -14.57
N TYR A 67 -8.75 1.97 -13.99
CA TYR A 67 -7.42 2.56 -14.20
C TYR A 67 -7.09 3.59 -13.13
N ARG A 68 -5.83 4.06 -13.08
CA ARG A 68 -5.32 5.08 -12.16
C ARG A 68 -5.50 4.69 -10.70
N THR A 69 -5.24 3.44 -10.36
CA THR A 69 -5.30 2.98 -8.98
C THR A 69 -3.95 3.10 -8.28
N CYS A 70 -3.99 3.53 -7.02
CA CYS A 70 -2.86 3.62 -6.10
C CYS A 70 -3.11 2.70 -4.90
N ILE A 71 -2.03 2.31 -4.23
CA ILE A 71 -2.07 1.44 -3.05
C ILE A 71 -1.72 2.25 -1.82
N SER A 72 -2.49 2.02 -0.75
CA SER A 72 -2.21 2.53 0.59
C SER A 72 -2.11 1.38 1.59
N TYR A 73 -1.20 1.47 2.53
CA TYR A 73 -1.11 0.56 3.66
C TYR A 73 -2.01 1.07 4.80
N LEU A 74 -2.90 0.21 5.32
CA LEU A 74 -3.61 0.51 6.56
C LEU A 74 -2.76 0.04 7.76
N ALA A 75 -2.27 0.99 8.55
CA ALA A 75 -1.68 0.74 9.86
C ALA A 75 -2.79 0.62 10.91
N GLY A 76 -3.31 -0.59 11.06
CA GLY A 76 -4.40 -0.96 11.97
C GLY A 76 -4.16 -2.29 12.68
N GLU A 77 -5.07 -2.69 13.58
CA GLU A 77 -4.98 -3.99 14.26
C GLU A 77 -4.91 -5.16 13.26
N SER A 78 -5.68 -5.05 12.17
CA SER A 78 -5.66 -5.93 11.01
C SER A 78 -5.15 -5.16 9.78
N PRO A 79 -3.83 -5.16 9.52
CA PRO A 79 -3.26 -4.42 8.40
C PRO A 79 -3.65 -5.03 7.05
N PHE A 80 -3.79 -4.18 6.04
CA PHE A 80 -4.07 -4.60 4.66
C PHE A 80 -3.58 -3.57 3.65
N LEU A 81 -3.44 -4.00 2.39
CA LEU A 81 -3.13 -3.13 1.26
C LEU A 81 -4.43 -2.68 0.61
N ASN A 82 -4.74 -1.40 0.75
CA ASN A 82 -5.93 -0.77 0.22
C ASN A 82 -5.70 -0.22 -1.18
N ILE A 83 -6.44 -0.73 -2.15
CA ILE A 83 -6.46 -0.27 -3.54
C ILE A 83 -7.61 0.74 -3.70
N LYS A 84 -7.29 1.93 -4.22
CA LYS A 84 -8.26 2.99 -4.53
C LYS A 84 -7.76 3.89 -5.68
N GLU A 85 -8.62 4.72 -6.24
CA GLU A 85 -8.23 5.69 -7.28
C GLU A 85 -7.20 6.71 -6.74
N CYS A 86 -6.21 7.06 -7.55
CA CYS A 86 -5.27 8.14 -7.32
C CYS A 86 -5.94 9.51 -7.60
N PRO A 87 -5.53 10.62 -6.94
CA PRO A 87 -4.50 10.71 -5.91
C PRO A 87 -5.04 10.30 -4.54
N LEU A 88 -4.17 9.77 -3.68
CA LEU A 88 -4.54 9.47 -2.31
C LEU A 88 -4.37 10.72 -1.45
N ALA A 89 -5.43 11.17 -0.78
CA ALA A 89 -5.27 12.11 0.32
C ALA A 89 -4.71 11.38 1.55
N GLY A 90 -3.69 11.94 2.20
CA GLY A 90 -3.15 11.43 3.46
C GLY A 90 -1.63 11.56 3.61
N TYR A 91 -1.09 10.78 4.54
CA TYR A 91 0.34 10.64 4.78
C TYR A 91 0.96 9.65 3.79
N ALA A 92 2.22 9.85 3.43
CA ALA A 92 3.00 8.90 2.61
C ALA A 92 4.07 8.20 3.45
N LEU A 93 4.26 6.91 3.23
CA LEU A 93 5.38 6.15 3.75
C LEU A 93 6.55 6.24 2.78
N CYS A 94 7.72 6.62 3.29
CA CYS A 94 8.95 6.77 2.52
C CYS A 94 10.06 5.87 3.06
N GLN A 95 10.94 5.41 2.18
CA GLN A 95 12.14 4.67 2.51
C GLN A 95 13.42 5.39 2.05
N ILE A 96 14.53 5.06 2.69
CA ILE A 96 15.89 5.55 2.40
C ILE A 96 16.64 4.49 1.62
#